data_AF-A0A4Y9MG06-F1
#
_entry.id   AF-A0A4Y9MG06-F1
#
_cell.length_a   1.000
_cell.length_b   1.000
_cell.length_c   1.000
_cell.angle_alpha   90.00
_cell.angle_beta   90.00
_cell.angle_gamma   90.00
#
_symmetry.space_group_name_H-M   'P 1'
#
loop_
_entity.id
_entity.type
_entity.pdbx_description
1 polymer ?
#
loop_
_entity_poly.entity_id
_entity_poly.type
_entity_poly.pdbx_seq_one_letter_code
_entity_poly.pdbx_strand_id
1 'polypeptide(L)' 'MLAARHAALTGRAERRLTDAQARIAVAGSLLRQLHAVITTGTAWDPAIAAGINRAGQEVATAA' A
#
# COMPACT_ATOMS: atom_id res chain seq x y z
N MET A 1 6.66 -9.70 0.68
CA MET A 1 6.57 -8.22 0.68
C MET A 1 6.42 -7.59 -0.71
N LEU A 2 7.16 -7.94 -1.77
CA LEU A 2 6.82 -7.49 -3.14
C LEU A 2 6.25 -8.64 -4.00
N ALA A 3 6.97 -9.76 -4.00
CA ALA A 3 6.55 -11.00 -4.67
C ALA A 3 5.18 -11.49 -4.20
N ALA A 4 4.89 -11.40 -2.90
CA ALA A 4 3.58 -11.74 -2.34
C ALA A 4 2.44 -10.86 -2.89
N ARG A 5 2.69 -9.55 -3.06
CA ARG A 5 1.71 -8.61 -3.61
C ARG A 5 1.50 -8.85 -5.10
N HIS A 6 2.59 -9.13 -5.83
CA HIS A 6 2.54 -9.54 -7.23
C HIS A 6 1.73 -10.84 -7.41
N ALA A 7 2.06 -11.89 -6.65
CA ALA A 7 1.34 -13.16 -6.65
C ALA A 7 -0.14 -12.98 -6.30
N ALA A 8 -0.45 -12.12 -5.34
CA ALA A 8 -1.83 -11.79 -4.97
C ALA A 8 -2.59 -11.00 -6.06
N LEU A 9 -1.92 -10.34 -7.01
CA LEU A 9 -2.54 -9.62 -8.13
C LEU A 9 -2.72 -10.52 -9.36
N THR A 10 -1.75 -11.40 -9.62
CA THR A 10 -1.78 -12.34 -10.76
C THR A 10 -2.53 -13.63 -10.44
N GLY A 11 -2.75 -13.95 -9.16
CA GLY A 11 -3.43 -15.16 -8.69
C GLY A 11 -4.94 -15.02 -8.43
N ARG A 12 -5.53 -13.83 -8.60
CA ARG A 12 -6.97 -13.62 -8.30
C ARG A 12 -7.87 -14.41 -9.26
N ALA A 13 -9.00 -14.87 -8.74
CA ALA A 13 -10.06 -15.48 -9.55
C ALA A 13 -10.73 -14.44 -10.46
N GLU A 14 -11.02 -13.25 -9.93
CA GLU A 14 -11.62 -12.15 -10.66
C GLU A 14 -10.66 -10.95 -10.78
N ARG A 15 -10.77 -10.20 -11.89
CA ARG A 15 -9.95 -9.00 -12.17
C ARG A 15 -8.45 -9.27 -12.03
N ARG A 16 -8.02 -10.44 -12.52
CA ARG A 16 -6.62 -10.84 -12.59
C ARG A 16 -5.85 -9.86 -13.46
N LEU A 17 -4.71 -9.41 -12.94
CA LEU A 17 -3.79 -8.57 -13.70
C LEU A 17 -2.81 -9.46 -14.47
N THR A 18 -2.42 -9.03 -15.66
CA THR A 18 -1.25 -9.62 -16.34
C THR A 18 0.01 -9.36 -15.53
N ASP A 19 1.06 -10.14 -15.77
CA ASP A 19 2.35 -9.96 -15.13
C ASP A 19 2.88 -8.52 -15.29
N ALA A 20 2.78 -7.95 -16.51
CA ALA A 20 3.18 -6.57 -16.77
C ALA A 20 2.34 -5.55 -15.95
N GLN A 21 1.02 -5.73 -15.92
CA GLN A 21 0.14 -4.84 -15.16
C GLN A 21 0.40 -4.95 -13.65
N ALA A 22 0.65 -6.15 -13.14
CA ALA A 22 0.96 -6.37 -11.74
C ALA A 22 2.30 -5.72 -11.35
N ARG A 23 3.34 -5.83 -12.19
CA ARG A 23 4.63 -5.13 -12.00
C ARG A 23 4.47 -3.61 -11.96
N ILE A 24 3.72 -3.05 -12.90
CA ILE A 24 3.45 -1.60 -12.96
C ILE A 24 2.66 -1.13 -11.73
N ALA A 25 1.61 -1.86 -11.34
CA ALA A 25 0.81 -1.53 -10.16
C ALA A 25 1.64 -1.53 -8.87
N VAL A 26 2.54 -2.51 -8.75
CA VAL A 26 3.49 -2.59 -7.65
C VAL A 26 4.44 -1.38 -7.69
N ALA A 27 5.11 -1.11 -8.80
CA ALA A 27 6.01 0.04 -8.94
C ALA A 27 5.33 1.38 -8.62
N GLY A 28 4.13 1.60 -9.16
CA GLY A 28 3.33 2.80 -8.89
C GLY A 28 2.97 2.95 -7.40
N SER A 29 2.74 1.84 -6.69
CA SER A 29 2.50 1.89 -5.25
C SER A 29 3.73 2.27 -4.44
N LEU A 30 4.94 1.90 -4.88
CA LEU A 30 6.19 2.33 -4.26
C LEU A 30 6.43 3.83 -4.50
N LEU A 31 6.25 4.29 -5.73
CA LEU A 31 6.39 5.71 -6.08
C LEU A 31 5.45 6.59 -5.26
N ARG A 32 4.20 6.16 -5.03
CA ARG A 32 3.25 6.88 -4.18
C ARG A 32 3.72 6.97 -2.72
N GLN A 33 4.28 5.88 -2.18
CA GLN A 33 4.82 5.89 -0.82
C GLN A 33 6.02 6.82 -0.69
N LEU A 34 6.95 6.78 -1.66
CA LEU A 34 8.10 7.68 -1.68
C LEU A 34 7.66 9.13 -1.78
N HIS A 35 6.70 9.44 -2.67
CA HIS A 35 6.12 10.77 -2.77
C HIS A 35 5.56 11.22 -1.42
N ALA A 36 4.74 10.41 -0.75
CA ALA A 36 4.16 10.77 0.54
C ALA A 36 5.24 11.09 1.61
N VAL A 37 6.28 10.27 1.72
CA VAL A 37 7.40 10.50 2.66
C VAL A 37 8.10 11.81 2.32
N ILE A 38 8.43 12.04 1.04
CA ILE A 38 9.16 13.22 0.59
C ILE A 38 8.33 14.50 0.80
N THR A 39 7.04 14.48 0.48
CA THR A 39 6.21 15.69 0.52
C THR A 39 5.67 16.02 1.90
N THR A 40 5.50 15.03 2.78
CA THR A 40 4.95 15.25 4.13
C THR A 40 6.00 15.24 5.23
N GLY A 41 7.21 14.74 4.95
CA GLY A 41 8.24 14.53 5.97
C GLY A 41 7.89 13.43 6.99
N THR A 42 6.78 12.71 6.79
CA THR A 42 6.37 11.60 7.67
C THR A 42 7.31 10.44 7.46
N ALA A 43 7.95 9.97 8.54
CA ALA A 43 8.77 8.78 8.50
C ALA A 43 7.96 7.58 7.99
N TRP A 44 8.62 6.70 7.24
CA TRP A 44 7.95 5.53 6.68
C TRP A 44 7.50 4.57 7.80
N ASP A 45 6.21 4.21 7.81
CA ASP A 45 5.60 3.25 8.73
C ASP A 45 5.01 2.08 7.93
N PRO A 46 5.43 0.83 8.18
CA PRO A 46 4.93 -0.35 7.47
C PRO A 46 3.42 -0.58 7.62
N ALA A 47 2.81 -0.20 8.75
CA ALA A 47 1.38 -0.35 8.98
C ALA A 47 0.58 0.63 8.11
N ILE A 48 1.01 1.90 8.09
CA ILE A 48 0.39 2.94 7.25
C ILE A 48 0.61 2.62 5.76
N ALA A 49 1.81 2.19 5.39
CA ALA A 49 2.15 1.80 4.02
C ALA A 49 1.36 0.58 3.51
N ALA A 50 1.01 -0.34 4.41
CA ALA A 50 0.12 -1.46 4.10
C ALA A 50 -1.34 -1.04 3.87
N GLY A 51 -1.68 0.24 4.12
CA GLY A 51 -3.05 0.74 4.08
C GLY A 51 -3.87 0.32 5.30
N ILE A 52 -3.22 -0.12 6.38
CA ILE A 52 -3.85 -0.36 7.67
C ILE A 52 -4.09 1.02 8.28
N ASN A 53 -5.22 1.61 7.94
CA ASN A 53 -5.59 2.92 8.43
C ASN A 53 -5.85 2.79 9.94
N ARG A 54 -5.23 3.65 10.76
CA ARG A 54 -5.57 3.84 12.18
C ARG A 54 -6.93 4.55 12.26
N ALA A 55 -7.98 3.97 11.69
CA ALA A 55 -9.33 4.54 11.71
C ALA A 55 -10.02 4.41 13.09
N GLY A 56 -9.29 4.07 14.15
CA GLY A 56 -9.86 3.72 15.45
C GLY A 56 -9.26 4.39 16.68
N GLN A 57 -8.27 5.28 16.56
CA GLN A 57 -7.62 5.89 17.75
C GLN A 57 -7.94 7.38 17.98
N GLU A 58 -8.64 8.05 17.07
CA GLU A 58 -9.01 9.47 17.27
C GLU A 58 -10.28 9.64 18.12
N VAL A 59 -11.12 8.60 18.26
CA VAL A 59 -12.38 8.69 19.04
C VAL A 59 -12.17 8.38 20.54
N ALA A 60 -11.03 7.80 20.93
CA ALA A 60 -10.79 7.36 22.31
C ALA A 60 -10.14 8.43 23.23
N THR A 61 -9.71 9.57 22.69
CA THR A 61 -9.07 10.65 23.48
C THR A 61 -10.02 11.81 23.79
N ALA A 62 -11.31 11.66 23.48
CA ALA A 62 -12.35 12.68 23.69
C ALA A 62 -13.55 12.17 24.52
N ALA A 63 -13.33 11.19 25.41
CA ALA A 63 -14.30 10.70 26.38
C ALA A 63 -13.71 10.73 27.79
#